data_AF-A0A441U1H2-F1
#
_entry.id   AF-A0A441U1H2-F1
#
_cell.length_a   1.000
_cell.length_b   1.000
_cell.length_c   1.000
_cell.angle_alpha   90.00
_cell.angle_beta   90.00
_cell.angle_gamma   90.00
#
_symmetry.space_group_name_H-M   'P 1'
#
loop_
_entity.id
_entity.type
_entity.pdbx_description
1 polymer ?
#
loop_
_entity_poly.entity_id
_entity_poly.type
_entity_poly.pdbx_seq_one_letter_code
_entity_poly.pdbx_strand_id
1 'polypeptide(L)'
;MITVKLPQNAEKLLADMAKASGRTIEQVAVEAILETIEDWQDARIAEERLIALERLNDGEGDWLSLAEVKERLGLDDASDRSDG
;
A
#
# COMPACT_ATOMS: atom_id res chain seq x y z
N MET A 1 19.32 -8.54 -13.30
CA MET A 1 19.79 -9.57 -12.33
C MET A 1 20.65 -8.84 -11.30
N ILE A 2 20.22 -8.84 -10.05
CA ILE A 2 20.94 -8.24 -8.93
C ILE A 2 21.49 -9.39 -8.09
N THR A 3 22.74 -9.29 -7.66
CA THR A 3 23.37 -10.24 -6.73
C THR A 3 23.70 -9.51 -5.45
N VAL A 4 23.18 -10.02 -4.34
CA VAL A 4 23.44 -9.48 -2.99
C VAL A 4 24.05 -10.56 -2.12
N LYS A 5 24.94 -10.16 -1.21
CA LYS A 5 25.40 -11.02 -0.13
C LYS A 5 24.50 -10.81 1.06
N LEU A 6 23.83 -11.88 1.50
CA LEU A 6 22.99 -11.84 2.68
C LEU A 6 23.84 -12.15 3.92
N PRO A 7 23.51 -11.56 5.08
CA PRO A 7 24.12 -11.97 6.34
C PRO A 7 23.61 -13.36 6.73
N GLN A 8 24.43 -14.13 7.46
CA GLN A 8 24.14 -15.54 7.82
C GLN A 8 22.79 -15.74 8.52
N ASN A 9 22.35 -14.78 9.32
CA ASN A 9 21.05 -14.84 9.98
C ASN A 9 19.89 -14.78 8.98
N ALA A 10 19.98 -13.93 7.95
CA ALA A 10 18.96 -13.85 6.90
C ALA A 10 18.92 -15.13 6.07
N GLU A 11 20.09 -15.68 5.71
CA GLU A 11 20.16 -16.96 4.99
C GLU A 11 19.49 -18.10 5.78
N LYS A 12 19.72 -18.15 7.09
CA LYS A 12 19.08 -19.14 7.97
C LYS A 12 17.57 -18.96 8.03
N LEU A 13 17.09 -17.73 8.21
CA LEU A 13 15.64 -17.44 8.26
C LEU A 13 14.95 -17.83 6.96
N LEU A 14 15.53 -17.48 5.80
CA LEU A 14 14.98 -17.85 4.50
C LEU A 14 14.97 -19.36 4.29
N ALA A 15 15.99 -20.09 4.77
CA ALA A 15 16.01 -21.55 4.71
C ALA A 15 14.91 -22.19 5.59
N ASP A 16 14.70 -21.67 6.80
CA ASP A 16 13.65 -22.15 7.70
C ASP A 16 12.25 -21.88 7.11
N MET A 17 12.03 -20.70 6.54
CA MET A 17 10.78 -20.33 5.86
C MET A 17 10.52 -21.21 4.63
N ALA A 18 11.53 -21.38 3.77
CA ALA A 18 11.44 -22.23 2.58
C ALA A 18 11.07 -23.68 2.93
N LYS A 19 11.69 -24.22 3.98
CA LYS A 19 11.37 -25.57 4.50
C LYS A 19 9.92 -25.66 5.01
N ALA A 20 9.46 -24.64 5.74
CA ALA A 20 8.10 -24.62 6.30
C ALA A 20 7.02 -24.48 5.21
N SER A 21 7.30 -23.71 4.14
CA SER A 21 6.35 -23.44 3.07
C SER A 21 6.42 -24.43 1.90
N GLY A 22 7.43 -25.32 1.86
CA GLY A 22 7.69 -26.20 0.72
C GLY A 22 8.13 -25.46 -0.55
N ARG A 23 8.71 -24.26 -0.40
CA ARG A 23 9.16 -23.39 -1.51
C ARG A 23 10.69 -23.37 -1.56
N THR A 24 11.27 -22.83 -2.62
CA THR A 24 12.73 -22.61 -2.67
C THR A 24 13.12 -21.35 -1.91
N ILE A 25 14.38 -21.26 -1.48
CA ILE A 25 14.93 -20.08 -0.81
C ILE A 25 14.79 -18.84 -1.69
N GLU A 26 15.00 -18.98 -3.00
CA GLU A 26 14.87 -17.88 -3.96
C GLU A 26 13.43 -17.38 -4.03
N GLN A 27 12.43 -18.28 -4.06
CA GLN A 27 11.03 -17.88 -4.09
C GLN A 27 10.60 -17.13 -2.85
N VAL A 28 11.05 -17.57 -1.67
CA VAL A 28 10.78 -16.88 -0.40
C VAL A 28 11.51 -15.54 -0.34
N ALA A 29 12.77 -15.49 -0.78
CA ALA A 29 13.54 -14.25 -0.77
C ALA A 29 12.93 -13.18 -1.69
N VAL A 30 12.50 -13.55 -2.89
CA VAL A 30 11.86 -12.62 -3.83
C VAL A 30 10.54 -12.08 -3.25
N GLU A 31 9.72 -12.95 -2.68
CA GLU A 31 8.45 -12.55 -2.06
C GLU A 31 8.67 -11.62 -0.87
N ALA A 32 9.58 -11.97 0.06
CA ALA A 32 9.88 -11.14 1.21
C ALA A 32 10.42 -9.75 0.82
N ILE A 33 11.22 -9.66 -0.25
CA ILE A 33 11.69 -8.37 -0.79
C ILE A 33 10.52 -7.55 -1.34
N LEU A 34 9.62 -8.17 -2.10
CA LEU A 34 8.46 -7.50 -2.66
C LEU A 34 7.53 -6.98 -1.56
N GLU A 35 7.18 -7.83 -0.59
CA GLU A 35 6.35 -7.47 0.56
C GLU A 35 6.97 -6.29 1.34
N THR A 36 8.28 -6.33 1.61
CA THR A 36 8.97 -5.22 2.30
C THR A 36 8.94 -3.92 1.49
N ILE A 37 9.03 -4.00 0.16
CA ILE A 37 8.93 -2.81 -0.72
C ILE A 37 7.51 -2.26 -0.68
N GLU A 38 6.49 -3.11 -0.73
CA GLU A 38 5.08 -2.73 -0.63
C GLU A 38 4.80 -2.06 0.72
N ASP A 39 5.23 -2.67 1.83
CA ASP A 39 5.11 -2.09 3.18
C ASP A 39 5.77 -0.70 3.28
N TRP A 40 6.94 -0.54 2.65
CA TRP A 40 7.63 0.75 2.62
C TRP A 40 6.86 1.81 1.82
N GLN A 41 6.26 1.43 0.69
CA GLN A 41 5.43 2.33 -0.12
C GLN A 41 4.15 2.72 0.62
N ASP A 42 3.50 1.76 1.28
CA ASP A 42 2.29 1.99 2.05
C ASP A 42 2.55 2.93 3.23
N ALA A 43 3.65 2.73 3.96
CA ALA A 43 4.05 3.63 5.04
C ALA A 43 4.28 5.07 4.53
N ARG A 44 4.92 5.21 3.35
CA ARG A 44 5.14 6.51 2.71
C ARG A 44 3.86 7.20 2.29
N ILE A 45 2.92 6.47 1.68
CA ILE A 45 1.61 7.01 1.30
C ILE A 45 0.81 7.41 2.54
N ALA A 46 0.88 6.62 3.61
CA ALA A 46 0.22 6.93 4.88
C ALA A 46 0.76 8.23 5.49
N GLU A 47 2.09 8.42 5.47
CA GLU A 47 2.73 9.66 5.95
C GLU A 47 2.31 10.87 5.12
N GLU A 48 2.28 10.76 3.79
CA GLU A 48 1.81 11.84 2.91
C GLU A 48 0.35 12.20 3.15
N ARG A 49 -0.51 11.19 3.39
CA ARG A 49 -1.91 11.41 3.75
C ARG A 49 -2.06 12.08 5.11
N LEU A 50 -1.24 11.71 6.10
CA LEU A 50 -1.25 12.35 7.40
C LEU A 50 -0.92 13.84 7.29
N ILE A 51 0.14 14.19 6.55
CA ILE A 51 0.51 15.60 6.30
C ILE A 51 -0.65 16.36 5.62
N ALA A 52 -1.33 15.74 4.65
CA ALA A 52 -2.48 16.37 4.01
C ALA A 52 -3.63 16.62 5.00
N LEU A 53 -3.89 15.68 5.91
CA LEU A 53 -4.90 15.84 6.97
C LEU A 53 -4.53 16.93 7.97
N GLU A 54 -3.27 17.03 8.35
CA GLU A 54 -2.76 18.10 9.23
C GLU A 54 -2.99 19.48 8.60
N ARG A 55 -2.67 19.63 7.31
CA ARG A 55 -2.95 20.87 6.56
C ARG A 55 -4.44 21.24 6.54
N LEU A 56 -5.33 20.25 6.37
CA LEU A 56 -6.78 20.50 6.45
C LEU A 56 -7.20 20.96 7.84
N ASN A 57 -6.61 20.39 8.90
CA ASN A 57 -6.88 20.79 10.28
C ASN A 57 -6.34 22.20 10.60
N ASP A 58 -5.22 22.58 9.99
CA ASP A 58 -4.63 23.92 10.09
C ASP A 58 -5.35 24.96 9.22
N GLY A 59 -6.40 24.55 8.49
CA GLY A 59 -7.21 25.42 7.64
C GLY A 59 -6.60 25.74 6.28
N GLU A 60 -5.57 25.00 5.86
CA GLU A 60 -4.94 25.13 4.54
C GLU A 60 -5.73 24.39 3.43
N GLY A 61 -6.98 23.98 3.71
CA GLY A 61 -7.93 23.43 2.74
C GLY A 61 -9.31 23.17 3.34
N ASP A 62 -10.23 22.72 2.49
CA ASP A 62 -11.65 22.54 2.84
C ASP A 62 -12.03 21.07 2.98
N TRP A 63 -12.79 20.76 4.03
CA TRP A 63 -13.51 19.49 4.14
C TRP A 63 -14.78 19.56 3.30
N LEU A 64 -14.91 18.67 2.32
CA LEU A 64 -16.13 18.51 1.53
C LEU A 64 -16.85 17.22 1.96
N SER A 65 -18.16 17.31 2.14
CA SER A 65 -19.03 16.15 2.26
C SER A 65 -19.09 15.37 0.94
N LEU A 66 -19.47 14.10 1.00
CA LEU A 66 -19.63 13.28 -0.19
C LEU A 66 -20.65 13.88 -1.19
N ALA A 67 -21.70 14.54 -0.69
CA ALA A 67 -22.69 15.22 -1.54
C ALA A 67 -22.05 16.38 -2.32
N GLU A 68 -21.30 17.25 -1.63
CA GLU A 68 -20.59 18.37 -2.28
C GLU A 68 -19.56 17.89 -3.30
N VAL A 69 -18.85 16.78 -3.03
CA VAL A 69 -17.91 16.18 -3.98
C VAL A 69 -18.64 15.62 -5.21
N LYS A 70 -19.78 14.93 -5.01
CA LYS A 70 -20.57 14.36 -6.11
C LYS A 70 -21.17 15.45 -6.99
N GLU A 71 -21.72 16.50 -6.40
CA GLU A 71 -22.25 17.66 -7.12
C GLU A 71 -21.13 18.32 -7.95
N ARG A 72 -19.96 18.57 -7.33
CA ARG A 72 -18.81 19.20 -7.98
C ARG A 72 -18.23 18.37 -9.13
N LEU A 73 -18.30 17.04 -9.05
CA LEU A 73 -17.82 16.12 -10.09
C LEU A 73 -18.91 15.70 -11.09
N GLY A 74 -20.16 16.16 -10.92
CA GLY A 74 -21.29 15.79 -11.79
C GLY A 74 -21.70 14.31 -11.68
N LEU A 75 -21.55 13.72 -10.49
CA LEU A 75 -21.78 12.29 -10.23
C LEU A 75 -23.16 11.98 -9.63
N ASP A 76 -24.03 12.97 -9.43
CA ASP A 76 -25.33 12.79 -8.79
C ASP A 76 -26.36 11.98 -9.62
N ASP A 77 -26.14 11.82 -10.93
CA ASP A 77 -27.11 11.19 -11.85
C ASP A 77 -26.85 9.69 -12.15
N ALA A 78 -25.81 9.07 -11.59
CA ALA A 78 -25.40 7.71 -11.98
C ALA A 78 -26.08 6.56 -11.20
N SER A 79 -26.77 6.83 -10.10
CA SER A 79 -27.39 5.79 -9.26
C SER A 79 -28.84 5.42 -9.63
N ASP A 80 -29.43 6.05 -10.65
CA ASP A 80 -30.87 5.90 -10.99
C ASP A 80 -31.13 5.11 -12.29
N ARG A 81 -30.12 4.41 -12.85
CA ARG A 81 -30.25 3.62 -14.10
C ARG A 81 -29.95 2.12 -13.97
N SER A 82 -30.04 1.55 -12.78
CA SER A 82 -29.99 0.10 -12.58
C SER A 82 -31.33 -0.44 -12.10
N ASP A 83 -32.40 -0.12 -12.82
CA ASP A 83 -33.60 -0.96 -12.88
C ASP A 83 -34.16 -0.87 -14.31
N GLY A 84 -34.07 -1.98 -15.03
CA GLY A 84 -34.47 -2.13 -16.44
C GLY A 84 -33.91 -3.40 -17.06
#